data_AF-A0AAJ4MQ26-F1
#
_entry.id   AF-A0AAJ4MQ26-F1
#
_cell.length_a   1.000
_cell.length_b   1.000
_cell.length_c   1.000
_cell.angle_alpha   90.00
_cell.angle_beta   90.00
_cell.angle_gamma   90.00
#
_symmetry.space_group_name_H-M   'P 1'
#
loop_
_entity.id
_entity.type
_entity.pdbx_description
1 polymer ?
#
loop_
_entity_poly.entity_id
_entity_poly.type
_entity_poly.pdbx_seq_one_letter_code
_entity_poly.pdbx_strand_id
1 'polypeptide(L)'
;MTAITCPYDGDCGHSFAPSAMDAPDGAFLTTAVAKKMTFMFLHCPACTRMFQFNPVAWTAQACEAAAPKAARVAKKSGKQLDKLLAREKVALPPAYLDHLHSGKSRREVAICSDEDPFTLYSLDELCKEVDVDGTSYLAVRQLAGFAQALAQAAGAGSKQAAPFSPAELAACLAIGEENTRVLFIDSRDNEALWIYHPDGGDVDKTRLTVTSLIGPGAP
;
A
#
# COMPACT_ATOMS: atom_id res chain seq x y z
N MET A 1 10.96 -32.67 13.52
CA MET A 1 11.82 -31.72 12.77
C MET A 1 12.76 -31.07 13.76
N THR A 2 14.02 -30.92 13.40
CA THR A 2 15.05 -30.32 14.27
C THR A 2 14.78 -28.81 14.39
N ALA A 3 14.94 -28.26 15.59
CA ALA A 3 14.81 -26.81 15.80
C ALA A 3 15.91 -26.04 15.06
N ILE A 4 15.65 -24.79 14.73
CA ILE A 4 16.60 -23.84 14.15
C ILE A 4 16.92 -22.81 15.23
N THR A 5 18.20 -22.56 15.47
CA THR A 5 18.66 -21.52 16.41
C THR A 5 19.13 -20.31 15.63
N CYS A 6 18.64 -19.13 16.02
CA CYS A 6 19.07 -17.86 15.49
C CYS A 6 20.57 -17.64 15.81
N PRO A 7 21.44 -17.41 14.80
CA PRO A 7 22.90 -17.38 15.00
C PRO A 7 23.42 -16.07 15.61
N TYR A 8 22.53 -15.16 15.99
CA TYR A 8 22.88 -13.92 16.69
C TYR A 8 22.85 -14.16 18.21
N ASP A 9 23.74 -14.99 18.73
CA ASP A 9 23.70 -15.47 20.13
C ASP A 9 23.83 -14.34 21.18
N GLY A 10 24.51 -13.24 20.83
CA GLY A 10 24.65 -12.06 21.69
C GLY A 10 23.40 -11.17 21.77
N ASP A 11 22.48 -11.29 20.81
CA ASP A 11 21.31 -10.41 20.68
C ASP A 11 19.97 -11.15 20.76
N CYS A 12 19.90 -12.38 20.24
CA CYS A 12 18.68 -13.15 20.11
C CYS A 12 18.85 -14.60 20.57
N GLY A 13 19.71 -15.39 19.90
CA GLY A 13 19.93 -16.81 20.23
C GLY A 13 18.68 -17.70 20.27
N HIS A 14 17.52 -17.21 19.79
CA HIS A 14 16.25 -17.89 19.96
C HIS A 14 16.18 -19.18 19.14
N SER A 15 15.74 -20.27 19.77
CA SER A 15 15.52 -21.55 19.10
C SER A 15 14.05 -21.76 18.81
N PHE A 16 13.70 -22.08 17.56
CA PHE A 16 12.33 -22.18 17.09
C PHE A 16 12.15 -23.37 16.14
N ALA A 17 10.91 -23.86 16.04
CA ALA A 17 10.55 -24.87 15.05
C ALA A 17 10.36 -24.22 13.66
N PRO A 18 10.63 -24.94 12.55
CA PRO A 18 10.33 -24.47 11.20
C PRO A 18 8.89 -23.97 10.99
N SER A 19 7.92 -24.53 11.73
CA SER A 19 6.51 -24.14 11.68
C SER A 19 6.21 -22.75 12.28
N ALA A 20 7.14 -22.18 13.05
CA ALA A 20 7.00 -20.86 13.64
C ALA A 20 7.45 -19.73 12.68
N MET A 21 7.98 -20.08 11.52
CA MET A 21 8.44 -19.14 10.51
C MET A 21 7.28 -18.47 9.78
N ASP A 22 7.54 -17.35 9.10
CA ASP A 22 6.54 -16.78 8.20
C ASP A 22 6.27 -17.74 7.02
N ALA A 23 5.07 -17.64 6.43
CA ALA A 23 4.64 -18.56 5.37
C ALA A 23 5.62 -18.60 4.17
N PRO A 24 6.19 -17.46 3.70
CA PRO A 24 7.21 -17.48 2.66
C PRO A 24 8.46 -18.27 3.04
N ASP A 25 9.06 -17.99 4.20
CA ASP A 25 10.31 -18.65 4.62
C ASP A 25 10.08 -20.13 4.92
N GLY A 26 8.93 -20.50 5.49
CA GLY A 26 8.56 -21.91 5.74
C GLY A 26 8.38 -22.71 4.45
N ALA A 27 7.73 -22.14 3.43
CA ALA A 27 7.59 -22.76 2.12
C ALA A 27 8.94 -22.88 1.41
N PHE A 28 9.80 -21.86 1.52
CA PHE A 28 11.13 -21.88 0.93
C PHE A 28 12.03 -22.93 1.59
N LEU A 29 12.01 -23.05 2.92
CA LEU A 29 12.76 -24.06 3.66
C LEU A 29 12.33 -25.48 3.25
N THR A 30 11.03 -25.72 3.12
CA THR A 30 10.50 -27.03 2.67
C THR A 30 11.06 -27.39 1.29
N THR A 31 11.06 -26.44 0.37
CA THR A 31 11.62 -26.62 -0.98
C THR A 31 13.12 -26.84 -0.95
N ALA A 32 13.85 -26.08 -0.13
CA ALA A 32 15.30 -26.14 -0.02
C ALA A 32 15.79 -27.48 0.55
N VAL A 33 15.08 -28.03 1.55
CA VAL A 33 15.32 -29.39 2.07
C VAL A 33 15.09 -30.44 0.99
N ALA A 34 13.96 -30.37 0.26
CA ALA A 34 13.65 -31.32 -0.80
C ALA A 34 14.68 -31.31 -1.93
N LYS A 35 15.19 -30.12 -2.29
CA LYS A 35 16.21 -29.93 -3.33
C LYS A 35 17.65 -30.08 -2.85
N LYS A 36 17.87 -30.42 -1.57
CA LYS A 36 19.22 -30.51 -0.95
C LYS A 36 20.07 -29.26 -1.18
N MET A 37 19.45 -28.08 -1.10
CA MET A 37 20.18 -26.82 -1.20
C MET A 37 21.11 -26.69 0.02
N THR A 38 22.34 -26.26 -0.21
CA THR A 38 23.36 -26.09 0.85
C THR A 38 23.39 -24.66 1.39
N PHE A 39 22.55 -23.78 0.85
CA PHE A 39 22.54 -22.37 1.16
C PHE A 39 21.16 -21.78 0.90
N MET A 40 20.66 -21.00 1.85
CA MET A 40 19.49 -20.16 1.72
C MET A 40 19.52 -19.03 2.75
N PHE A 41 18.66 -18.04 2.58
CA PHE A 41 18.42 -17.00 3.58
C PHE A 41 17.06 -17.21 4.24
N LEU A 42 17.01 -17.07 5.56
CA LEU A 42 15.81 -17.18 6.39
C LEU A 42 15.73 -16.00 7.34
N HIS A 43 14.53 -15.66 7.81
CA HIS A 43 14.33 -14.67 8.86
C HIS A 43 14.01 -15.34 10.19
N CYS A 44 14.58 -14.81 11.27
CA CYS A 44 14.21 -15.22 12.62
C CYS A 44 12.79 -14.72 12.94
N PRO A 45 11.86 -15.58 13.38
CA PRO A 45 10.51 -15.14 13.74
C PRO A 45 10.47 -14.24 14.99
N ALA A 46 11.52 -14.28 15.83
CA ALA A 46 11.61 -13.48 17.05
C ALA A 46 12.23 -12.08 16.80
N CYS A 47 13.39 -12.01 16.14
CA CYS A 47 14.12 -10.76 15.97
C CYS A 47 14.10 -10.19 14.54
N THR A 48 13.39 -10.87 13.63
CA THR A 48 13.20 -10.51 12.20
C THR A 48 14.48 -10.35 11.37
N ARG A 49 15.67 -10.56 11.96
CA ARG A 49 16.94 -10.53 11.23
C ARG A 49 17.04 -11.69 10.27
N MET A 50 17.57 -11.40 9.09
CA MET A 50 17.91 -12.40 8.09
C MET A 50 19.23 -13.08 8.48
N PHE A 51 19.31 -14.38 8.29
CA PHE A 51 20.53 -15.16 8.48
C PHE A 51 20.67 -16.20 7.38
N GLN A 52 21.90 -16.65 7.15
CA GLN A 52 22.19 -17.73 6.22
C GLN A 52 21.91 -19.07 6.90
N PHE A 53 21.25 -19.98 6.19
CA PHE A 53 20.95 -21.33 6.67
C PHE A 53 21.42 -22.37 5.65
N ASN A 54 21.96 -23.48 6.15
CA ASN A 54 22.29 -24.66 5.36
C ASN A 54 21.31 -25.79 5.73
N PRO A 55 20.29 -26.07 4.88
CA PRO A 55 19.32 -27.14 5.10
C PRO A 55 19.90 -28.56 5.15
N VAL A 56 21.08 -28.79 4.56
CA VAL A 56 21.73 -30.11 4.56
C VAL A 56 22.55 -30.33 5.83
N ALA A 57 23.34 -29.34 6.23
CA ALA A 57 24.12 -29.39 7.47
C ALA A 57 23.30 -29.04 8.72
N TRP A 58 22.12 -28.46 8.52
CA TRP A 58 21.24 -27.91 9.56
C TRP A 58 21.90 -26.86 10.45
N THR A 59 22.70 -25.97 9.83
CA THR A 59 23.46 -24.92 10.53
C THR A 59 23.04 -23.53 10.08
N ALA A 60 23.05 -22.58 11.01
CA ALA A 60 22.75 -21.18 10.77
C ALA A 60 24.01 -20.33 10.97
N GLN A 61 24.17 -19.28 10.16
CA GLN A 61 25.27 -18.32 10.23
C GLN A 61 24.72 -16.89 10.14
N ALA A 62 25.18 -16.01 11.03
CA ALA A 62 24.80 -14.61 11.04
C ALA A 62 25.28 -13.91 9.76
N CYS A 63 24.45 -13.02 9.22
CA CYS A 63 24.83 -12.13 8.11
C CYS A 63 25.12 -10.73 8.67
N GLU A 64 26.33 -10.22 8.47
CA GLU A 64 26.71 -8.88 8.94
C GLU A 64 26.01 -7.75 8.16
N ALA A 65 25.51 -8.02 6.95
CA ALA A 65 24.96 -7.02 6.04
C ALA A 65 23.43 -6.82 6.13
N ALA A 66 22.71 -7.55 6.98
CA ALA A 66 21.25 -7.55 6.98
C ALA A 66 20.67 -6.81 8.20
N ALA A 67 20.17 -5.60 7.98
CA ALA A 67 19.33 -4.91 8.95
C ALA A 67 18.10 -5.78 9.29
N PRO A 68 17.56 -5.71 10.54
CA PRO A 68 16.33 -6.40 10.88
C PRO A 68 15.21 -6.02 9.90
N LYS A 69 14.39 -6.98 9.46
CA LYS A 69 13.12 -6.64 8.79
C LYS A 69 12.40 -5.64 9.70
N ALA A 70 12.01 -4.48 9.17
CA ALA A 70 11.24 -3.50 9.92
C ALA A 70 10.10 -4.22 10.66
N ALA A 71 9.98 -3.98 11.96
CA ALA A 71 8.93 -4.58 12.78
C ALA A 71 7.60 -4.40 12.05
N ARG A 72 6.81 -5.47 11.89
CA ARG A 72 5.47 -5.36 11.30
C ARG A 72 4.71 -4.33 12.11
N VAL A 73 4.49 -3.14 11.54
CA VAL A 73 3.67 -2.11 12.18
C VAL A 73 2.33 -2.76 12.49
N ALA A 74 1.96 -2.77 13.77
CA ALA A 74 0.69 -3.37 14.19
C ALA A 74 -0.43 -2.72 13.36
N LYS A 75 -1.17 -3.56 12.61
CA LYS A 75 -2.23 -3.09 11.72
C LYS A 75 -3.26 -2.35 12.56
N LYS A 76 -3.52 -1.09 12.24
CA LYS A 76 -4.51 -0.29 12.97
C LYS A 76 -5.88 -0.95 12.82
N SER A 77 -6.66 -1.00 13.89
CA SER A 77 -8.04 -1.47 13.82
C SER A 77 -8.90 -0.49 13.01
N GLY A 78 -10.00 -0.96 12.42
CA GLY A 78 -10.93 -0.10 11.66
C GLY A 78 -11.35 1.16 12.43
N LYS A 79 -11.69 1.03 13.71
CA LYS A 79 -12.03 2.16 14.59
C LYS A 79 -10.89 3.19 14.75
N GLN A 80 -9.64 2.74 14.75
CA GLN A 80 -8.48 3.64 14.82
C GLN A 80 -8.28 4.38 13.50
N LEU A 81 -8.54 3.70 12.37
CA LEU A 81 -8.49 4.30 11.04
C LEU A 81 -9.63 5.31 10.85
N ASP A 82 -10.85 5.01 11.29
CA ASP A 82 -11.98 5.96 11.24
C ASP A 82 -11.69 7.22 12.06
N LYS A 83 -11.11 7.06 13.25
CA LYS A 83 -10.71 8.20 14.10
C LYS A 83 -9.62 9.04 13.44
N LEU A 84 -8.71 8.41 12.69
CA LEU A 84 -7.68 9.11 11.93
C LEU A 84 -8.30 9.92 10.79
N LEU A 85 -9.17 9.31 9.98
CA LEU A 85 -9.89 10.01 8.91
C LEU A 85 -10.69 11.20 9.45
N ALA A 86 -11.40 11.02 10.57
CA ALA A 86 -12.15 12.10 11.21
C ALA A 86 -11.25 13.25 11.69
N ARG A 87 -10.08 12.92 12.27
CA ARG A 87 -9.10 13.92 12.73
C ARG A 87 -8.54 14.73 11.56
N GLU A 88 -8.22 14.07 10.46
CA GLU A 88 -7.74 14.71 9.22
C GLU A 88 -8.89 15.30 8.36
N LYS A 89 -10.11 15.32 8.89
CA LYS A 89 -11.32 15.85 8.23
C LYS A 89 -11.54 15.24 6.84
N VAL A 90 -11.25 13.95 6.68
CA VAL A 90 -11.52 13.18 5.46
C VAL A 90 -12.94 12.62 5.58
N ALA A 91 -13.80 13.02 4.64
CA ALA A 91 -15.18 12.55 4.56
C ALA A 91 -15.35 11.70 3.29
N LEU A 92 -15.20 10.38 3.42
CA LEU A 92 -15.49 9.45 2.34
C LEU A 92 -17.01 9.32 2.13
N PRO A 93 -17.47 9.02 0.91
CA PRO A 93 -18.87 8.65 0.69
C PRO A 93 -19.25 7.48 1.62
N PRO A 94 -20.37 7.56 2.37
CA PRO A 94 -20.72 6.54 3.36
C PRO A 94 -20.77 5.12 2.79
N ALA A 95 -21.36 4.96 1.60
CA ALA A 95 -21.44 3.66 0.94
C ALA A 95 -20.07 3.07 0.58
N TYR A 96 -19.09 3.93 0.26
CA TYR A 96 -17.73 3.51 0.01
C TYR A 96 -17.00 3.12 1.30
N LEU A 97 -17.20 3.87 2.39
CA LEU A 97 -16.64 3.53 3.69
C LEU A 97 -17.18 2.18 4.21
N ASP A 98 -18.49 1.95 4.09
CA ASP A 98 -19.10 0.67 4.44
C ASP A 98 -18.53 -0.48 3.60
N HIS A 99 -18.30 -0.23 2.30
CA HIS A 99 -17.66 -1.20 1.41
C HIS A 99 -16.24 -1.55 1.88
N LEU A 100 -15.43 -0.56 2.28
CA LEU A 100 -14.08 -0.79 2.81
C LEU A 100 -14.09 -1.60 4.12
N HIS A 101 -15.06 -1.35 5.01
CA HIS A 101 -15.20 -2.11 6.26
C HIS A 101 -15.70 -3.54 6.06
N SER A 102 -16.40 -3.82 4.96
CA SER A 102 -16.94 -5.15 4.68
C SER A 102 -15.85 -6.22 4.47
N GLY A 103 -14.62 -5.81 4.16
CA GLY A 103 -13.50 -6.71 3.85
C GLY A 103 -13.67 -7.49 2.54
N LYS A 104 -14.78 -7.28 1.81
CA LYS A 104 -15.07 -7.89 0.50
C LYS A 104 -14.75 -6.96 -0.66
N SER A 105 -13.95 -5.91 -0.40
CA SER A 105 -13.63 -4.91 -1.40
C SER A 105 -12.81 -5.51 -2.52
N ARG A 106 -13.29 -5.34 -3.76
CA ARG A 106 -12.52 -5.69 -4.95
C ARG A 106 -11.27 -4.81 -4.97
N ARG A 107 -10.12 -5.44 -5.22
CA ARG A 107 -8.82 -4.76 -5.21
C ARG A 107 -8.48 -4.14 -6.56
N GLU A 108 -8.98 -4.68 -7.66
CA GLU A 108 -8.60 -4.28 -9.01
C GLU A 108 -9.82 -3.83 -9.81
N VAL A 109 -9.73 -2.68 -10.48
CA VAL A 109 -10.79 -2.11 -11.31
C VAL A 109 -10.24 -1.78 -12.68
N ALA A 110 -10.80 -2.40 -13.71
CA ALA A 110 -10.48 -2.04 -15.08
C ALA A 110 -11.26 -0.79 -15.48
N ILE A 111 -10.55 0.30 -15.81
CA ILE A 111 -11.13 1.57 -16.26
C ILE A 111 -11.02 1.71 -17.78
N CYS A 112 -9.84 1.37 -18.31
CA CYS A 112 -9.54 1.33 -19.73
C CYS A 112 -9.25 -0.12 -20.13
N SER A 113 -9.89 -0.62 -21.18
CA SER A 113 -9.79 -2.03 -21.58
C SER A 113 -8.39 -2.46 -22.04
N ASP A 114 -7.58 -1.51 -22.50
CA ASP A 114 -6.26 -1.74 -23.09
C ASP A 114 -5.11 -1.37 -22.13
N GLU A 115 -5.42 -1.08 -20.86
CA GLU A 115 -4.46 -0.67 -19.84
C GLU A 115 -4.56 -1.56 -18.60
N ASP A 116 -3.55 -1.46 -17.73
CA ASP A 116 -3.55 -2.21 -16.48
C ASP A 116 -4.70 -1.74 -15.57
N PRO A 117 -5.26 -2.64 -14.74
CA PRO A 117 -6.31 -2.28 -13.81
C PRO A 117 -5.77 -1.40 -12.68
N PHE A 118 -6.60 -0.47 -12.22
CA PHE A 118 -6.33 0.31 -11.01
C PHE A 118 -6.44 -0.57 -9.77
N THR A 119 -5.46 -0.47 -8.88
CA THR A 119 -5.52 -1.06 -7.55
C THR A 119 -6.21 -0.11 -6.59
N LEU A 120 -7.38 -0.49 -6.08
CA LEU A 120 -8.09 0.24 -5.04
C LEU A 120 -7.40 0.08 -3.68
N TYR A 121 -7.27 1.20 -2.98
CA TYR A 121 -6.76 1.25 -1.63
C TYR A 121 -7.77 0.65 -0.64
N SER A 122 -7.27 -0.20 0.25
CA SER A 122 -7.96 -0.55 1.48
C SER A 122 -7.98 0.63 2.46
N LEU A 123 -8.82 0.54 3.50
CA LEU A 123 -8.90 1.56 4.55
C LEU A 123 -7.54 1.84 5.22
N ASP A 124 -6.71 0.80 5.37
CA ASP A 124 -5.36 0.94 5.91
C ASP A 124 -4.47 1.75 4.96
N GLU A 125 -4.51 1.47 3.66
CA GLU A 125 -3.73 2.18 2.64
C GLU A 125 -4.16 3.63 2.47
N LEU A 126 -5.46 3.92 2.49
CA LEU A 126 -5.98 5.30 2.50
C LEU A 126 -5.38 6.13 3.64
N CYS A 127 -5.05 5.48 4.75
CA CYS A 127 -4.51 6.06 5.96
C CYS A 127 -2.98 5.96 6.09
N LYS A 128 -2.28 5.47 5.07
CA LYS A 128 -0.81 5.48 5.03
C LYS A 128 -0.32 6.86 4.63
N GLU A 129 0.86 7.21 5.13
CA GLU A 129 1.57 8.41 4.70
C GLU A 129 2.27 8.14 3.36
N VAL A 130 2.14 9.09 2.44
CA VAL A 130 2.82 9.14 1.15
C VAL A 130 3.53 10.49 1.06
N ASP A 131 4.72 10.49 0.46
CA ASP A 131 5.48 11.71 0.20
C ASP A 131 5.10 12.27 -1.16
N VAL A 132 4.72 13.54 -1.20
CA VAL A 132 4.53 14.30 -2.44
C VAL A 132 5.40 15.54 -2.34
N ASP A 133 6.46 15.57 -3.14
CA ASP A 133 7.48 16.65 -3.17
C ASP A 133 8.02 17.02 -1.79
N GLY A 134 8.36 16.02 -0.97
CA GLY A 134 8.96 16.22 0.36
C GLY A 134 7.96 16.59 1.46
N THR A 135 6.65 16.58 1.15
CA THR A 135 5.59 16.77 2.14
C THR A 135 4.79 15.48 2.31
N SER A 136 4.64 15.05 3.57
CA SER A 136 3.86 13.85 3.92
C SER A 136 2.36 14.15 3.93
N TYR A 137 1.59 13.34 3.20
CA TYR A 137 0.13 13.36 3.17
C TYR A 137 -0.42 11.96 3.47
N LEU A 138 -1.64 11.86 4.00
CA LEU A 138 -2.36 10.58 3.88
C LEU A 138 -2.57 10.27 2.40
N ALA A 139 -2.49 9.00 1.99
CA ALA A 139 -2.69 8.58 0.60
C ALA A 139 -4.02 9.11 0.03
N VAL A 140 -5.10 9.08 0.82
CA VAL A 140 -6.41 9.64 0.44
C VAL A 140 -6.38 11.14 0.13
N ARG A 141 -5.38 11.88 0.63
CA ARG A 141 -5.18 13.33 0.47
C ARG A 141 -4.02 13.69 -0.47
N GLN A 142 -3.38 12.72 -1.15
CA GLN A 142 -2.19 12.99 -1.97
C GLN A 142 -2.41 14.03 -3.07
N LEU A 143 -3.64 14.18 -3.58
CA LEU A 143 -3.99 15.22 -4.55
C LEU A 143 -3.82 16.65 -4.02
N ALA A 144 -3.85 16.87 -2.70
CA ALA A 144 -3.52 18.17 -2.12
C ALA A 144 -2.04 18.53 -2.34
N GLY A 145 -1.15 17.55 -2.22
CA GLY A 145 0.27 17.71 -2.52
C GLY A 145 0.50 18.02 -3.99
N PHE A 146 -0.11 17.22 -4.89
CA PHE A 146 0.01 17.44 -6.33
C PHE A 146 -0.58 18.77 -6.78
N ALA A 147 -1.72 19.19 -6.23
CA ALA A 147 -2.31 20.48 -6.52
C ALA A 147 -1.41 21.65 -6.06
N GLN A 148 -0.75 21.50 -4.91
CA GLN A 148 0.22 22.48 -4.42
C GLN A 148 1.45 22.55 -5.35
N ALA A 149 2.01 21.40 -5.73
CA ALA A 149 3.14 21.31 -6.64
C ALA A 149 2.82 21.95 -8.00
N LEU A 150 1.63 21.65 -8.55
CA LEU A 150 1.16 22.23 -9.80
C LEU A 150 0.99 23.76 -9.69
N ALA A 151 0.43 24.26 -8.58
CA ALA A 151 0.29 25.70 -8.36
C ALA A 151 1.64 26.41 -8.26
N GLN A 152 2.65 25.76 -7.69
CA GLN A 152 4.02 26.29 -7.64
C GLN A 152 4.71 26.27 -9.01
N ALA A 153 4.49 25.23 -9.81
CA ALA A 153 5.09 25.07 -11.13
C ALA A 153 4.44 25.97 -12.20
N ALA A 154 3.12 26.17 -12.15
CA ALA A 154 2.36 26.88 -13.18
C ALA A 154 2.65 28.39 -13.26
N GLY A 155 3.20 29.00 -12.20
CA GLY A 155 3.36 30.45 -12.10
C GLY A 155 2.03 31.21 -12.22
N ALA A 156 2.03 32.53 -12.04
CA ALA A 156 0.80 33.35 -12.05
C ALA A 156 0.09 33.48 -13.43
N GLY A 157 0.42 32.64 -14.42
CA GLY A 157 0.07 32.87 -15.83
C GLY A 157 -0.51 31.68 -16.60
N SER A 158 -0.67 30.50 -16.01
CA SER A 158 -1.24 29.35 -16.74
C SER A 158 -2.74 29.57 -17.03
N LYS A 159 -3.07 29.65 -18.32
CA LYS A 159 -4.44 29.76 -18.87
C LYS A 159 -4.90 28.43 -19.48
N GLN A 160 -4.57 27.29 -18.89
CA GLN A 160 -5.28 26.06 -19.24
C GLN A 160 -6.64 26.08 -18.55
N ALA A 161 -7.72 25.89 -19.30
CA ALA A 161 -9.03 25.57 -18.75
C ALA A 161 -8.98 24.14 -18.19
N ALA A 162 -8.34 23.97 -17.04
CA ALA A 162 -8.29 22.69 -16.36
C ALA A 162 -9.70 22.35 -15.81
N PRO A 163 -10.15 21.09 -15.89
CA PRO A 163 -11.46 20.67 -15.37
C PRO A 163 -11.61 20.85 -13.84
N PHE A 164 -10.49 21.07 -13.15
CA PHE A 164 -10.39 21.35 -11.73
C PHE A 164 -9.43 22.53 -11.51
N SER A 165 -9.84 23.46 -10.67
CA SER A 165 -8.92 24.39 -10.02
C SER A 165 -8.02 23.63 -9.01
N PRO A 166 -6.84 24.17 -8.64
CA PRO A 166 -5.99 23.55 -7.63
C PRO A 166 -6.71 23.29 -6.30
N ALA A 167 -7.62 24.18 -5.89
CA ALA A 167 -8.41 23.99 -4.67
C ALA A 167 -9.42 22.84 -4.79
N GLU A 168 -10.08 22.69 -5.95
CA GLU A 168 -10.99 21.56 -6.20
C GLU A 168 -10.21 20.24 -6.27
N LEU A 169 -9.06 20.22 -6.94
CA LEU A 169 -8.21 19.02 -7.01
C LEU A 169 -7.71 18.62 -5.61
N ALA A 170 -7.27 19.57 -4.80
CA ALA A 170 -6.83 19.33 -3.43
C ALA A 170 -7.94 18.79 -2.51
N ALA A 171 -9.20 19.11 -2.81
CA ALA A 171 -10.35 18.63 -2.06
C ALA A 171 -10.77 17.20 -2.42
N CYS A 172 -10.39 16.71 -3.60
CA CYS A 172 -10.70 15.37 -4.09
C CYS A 172 -9.99 14.27 -3.28
N LEU A 173 -10.56 13.07 -3.29
CA LEU A 173 -10.08 11.95 -2.46
C LEU A 173 -9.52 10.84 -3.34
N ALA A 174 -8.23 10.55 -3.19
CA ALA A 174 -7.61 9.43 -3.90
C ALA A 174 -8.09 8.10 -3.31
N ILE A 175 -8.40 7.15 -4.18
CA ILE A 175 -8.95 5.84 -3.79
C ILE A 175 -8.23 4.65 -4.40
N GLY A 176 -7.29 4.88 -5.31
CA GLY A 176 -6.46 3.84 -5.90
C GLY A 176 -5.42 4.40 -6.84
N GLU A 177 -4.60 3.51 -7.37
CA GLU A 177 -3.52 3.86 -8.28
C GLU A 177 -3.30 2.78 -9.33
N GLU A 178 -2.76 3.22 -10.47
CA GLU A 178 -2.14 2.36 -11.47
C GLU A 178 -0.84 3.04 -11.86
N ASN A 179 0.30 2.36 -11.71
CA ASN A 179 1.62 2.95 -11.90
C ASN A 179 1.77 4.29 -11.12
N THR A 180 1.86 5.41 -11.83
CA THR A 180 1.91 6.77 -11.24
C THR A 180 0.54 7.46 -11.25
N ARG A 181 -0.45 6.92 -11.96
CA ARG A 181 -1.78 7.51 -12.13
C ARG A 181 -2.62 7.29 -10.89
N VAL A 182 -3.35 8.33 -10.49
CA VAL A 182 -4.16 8.32 -9.26
C VAL A 182 -5.64 8.33 -9.63
N LEU A 183 -6.37 7.30 -9.19
CA LEU A 183 -7.83 7.27 -9.26
C LEU A 183 -8.42 8.02 -8.07
N PHE A 184 -9.34 8.94 -8.33
CA PHE A 184 -9.94 9.75 -7.28
C PHE A 184 -11.45 9.97 -7.44
N ILE A 185 -12.08 10.29 -6.31
CA ILE A 185 -13.48 10.72 -6.22
C ILE A 185 -13.53 12.24 -6.32
N ASP A 186 -14.35 12.74 -7.25
CA ASP A 186 -14.65 14.17 -7.37
C ASP A 186 -15.37 14.68 -6.12
N SER A 187 -14.74 15.61 -5.41
CA SER A 187 -15.30 16.19 -4.17
C SER A 187 -16.59 16.99 -4.36
N ARG A 188 -16.90 17.42 -5.59
CA ARG A 188 -18.07 18.26 -5.89
C ARG A 188 -19.37 17.48 -5.88
N ASP A 189 -19.34 16.23 -6.32
CA ASP A 189 -20.50 15.33 -6.34
C ASP A 189 -20.34 14.09 -5.44
N ASN A 190 -19.12 13.82 -4.95
CA ASN A 190 -18.75 12.67 -4.13
C ASN A 190 -19.08 11.31 -4.78
N GLU A 191 -19.14 11.28 -6.12
CA GLU A 191 -19.65 10.14 -6.87
C GLU A 191 -18.83 9.86 -8.14
N ALA A 192 -18.50 10.88 -8.94
CA ALA A 192 -17.78 10.69 -10.19
C ALA A 192 -16.31 10.32 -9.96
N LEU A 193 -15.81 9.37 -10.76
CA LEU A 193 -14.41 8.96 -10.71
C LEU A 193 -13.60 9.58 -11.84
N TRP A 194 -12.39 10.00 -11.50
CA TRP A 194 -11.46 10.65 -12.39
C TRP A 194 -10.05 10.09 -12.17
N ILE A 195 -9.20 10.24 -13.18
CA ILE A 195 -7.78 9.87 -13.12
C ILE A 195 -6.96 11.16 -13.13
N TYR A 196 -6.01 11.28 -12.23
CA TYR A 196 -4.98 12.31 -12.24
C TYR A 196 -3.66 11.73 -12.73
N HIS A 197 -2.97 12.46 -13.60
CA HIS A 197 -1.68 12.07 -14.18
C HIS A 197 -0.57 12.97 -13.62
N PRO A 198 0.22 12.53 -12.63
CA PRO A 198 1.24 13.39 -12.00
C PRO A 198 2.30 13.93 -12.96
N ASP A 199 2.63 13.19 -14.01
CA ASP A 199 3.70 13.57 -14.96
C ASP A 199 3.36 14.82 -15.78
N GLY A 200 2.07 15.08 -16.04
CA GLY A 200 1.58 16.22 -16.82
C GLY A 200 0.66 17.16 -16.06
N GLY A 201 0.09 16.71 -14.93
CA GLY A 201 -0.95 17.42 -14.20
C GLY A 201 -2.34 17.33 -14.84
N ASP A 202 -2.51 16.50 -15.87
CA ASP A 202 -3.77 16.31 -16.58
C ASP A 202 -4.76 15.47 -15.77
N VAL A 203 -6.05 15.61 -16.08
CA VAL A 203 -7.15 14.86 -15.46
C VAL A 203 -8.11 14.31 -16.51
N ASP A 204 -8.44 13.03 -16.38
CA ASP A 204 -9.37 12.32 -17.27
C ASP A 204 -10.62 11.88 -16.53
N LYS A 205 -11.78 12.18 -17.12
CA LYS A 205 -13.06 11.71 -16.58
C LYS A 205 -13.27 10.24 -16.96
N THR A 206 -13.56 9.40 -15.97
CA THR A 206 -13.94 8.02 -16.24
C THR A 206 -15.44 7.88 -16.50
N ARG A 207 -15.87 6.71 -16.95
CA ARG A 207 -17.30 6.35 -17.03
C ARG A 207 -17.84 5.77 -15.72
N LEU A 208 -16.97 5.59 -14.73
CA LEU A 208 -17.30 4.92 -13.47
C LEU A 208 -17.69 5.94 -12.41
N THR A 209 -18.44 5.43 -11.45
CA THR A 209 -18.83 6.13 -10.24
C THR A 209 -18.53 5.29 -9.01
N VAL A 210 -18.49 5.91 -7.83
CA VAL A 210 -18.36 5.21 -6.55
C VAL A 210 -19.42 4.11 -6.41
N THR A 211 -20.67 4.40 -6.77
CA THR A 211 -21.75 3.40 -6.74
C THR A 211 -21.48 2.22 -7.67
N SER A 212 -20.93 2.47 -8.87
CA SER A 212 -20.56 1.40 -9.81
C SER A 212 -19.41 0.51 -9.32
N LEU A 213 -18.53 1.02 -8.46
CA LEU A 213 -17.44 0.23 -7.86
C LEU A 213 -17.93 -0.75 -6.79
N ILE A 214 -18.98 -0.39 -6.07
CA ILE A 214 -19.46 -1.15 -4.90
C ILE A 214 -20.68 -2.04 -5.21
N GLY A 215 -21.33 -1.84 -6.37
CA GLY A 215 -22.57 -2.50 -6.75
C GLY A 215 -22.42 -3.95 -7.27
N PRO A 216 -23.52 -4.72 -7.31
CA PRO A 216 -23.53 -6.06 -7.90
C PRO A 216 -23.26 -5.96 -9.41
N GLY A 217 -22.15 -6.55 -9.86
CA GLY A 217 -21.67 -6.43 -11.25
C GLY A 217 -20.64 -5.32 -11.47
N ALA A 218 -20.00 -4.83 -10.39
CA ALA A 218 -18.86 -3.93 -10.48
C ALA A 218 -17.81 -4.44 -11.49
N PRO A 219 -17.32 -3.57 -12.40
CA PRO A 219 -16.45 -3.94 -13.53
C PRO A 219 -15.16 -4.60 -13.08
#